data_AF-A0A941ILY8-F1
#
_entry.id   AF-A0A941ILY8-F1
#
_cell.length_a   1.000
_cell.length_b   1.000
_cell.length_c   1.000
_cell.angle_alpha   90.00
_cell.angle_beta   90.00
_cell.angle_gamma   90.00
#
_symmetry.space_group_name_H-M   'P 1'
#
loop_
_entity.id
_entity.type
_entity.pdbx_description
1 polymer ?
#
loop_
_entity_poly.entity_id
_entity_poly.type
_entity_poly.pdbx_seq_one_letter_code
_entity_poly.pdbx_strand_id
1 'polypeptide(L)'
;MKRGTHRMKPTKHPLTRALRRRAVAVLGALALLAGLGVAAASVAQAAGTGAVTGYQGLCLDDRSASTAEYNPIQVYTCNGTNAQQWTVESNGSLEVLGMCLDVDAAGTADGTLVDLYTCNGTVAQVWQPGNNGTLVNPNSGKCLDDTGWGGSGTQVQIWDCTGGANQSWTLPGQGSTAGGFVVSQAQFNQMFPNANSFYTYSGLVTALSAYPSFATTGGTTVELQEAAAFLANVDHETGGLVYINEIDQSGDYCASESYGCPAGTYAYYGRGPLQISWNFNYYAAGNALGVDLLDNPNLVSTNSAISWETALWYWMTGTGGGSETSHSAMTDGDGFGATIRAINDIECNGGATSEMQDRVNDYESFTSILGVSPGSNLTC
;
A
#
# COMPACT_ATOMS: atom_id res chain seq x y z
N MET A 1 76.87 6.67 44.04
CA MET A 1 76.34 6.75 45.42
C MET A 1 74.90 7.27 45.37
N LYS A 2 73.94 6.50 45.92
CA LYS A 2 72.56 6.82 46.40
C LYS A 2 71.57 7.51 45.43
N ARG A 3 70.50 6.86 44.93
CA ARG A 3 69.18 6.48 45.53
C ARG A 3 68.38 7.65 46.15
N GLY A 4 67.10 7.79 45.75
CA GLY A 4 66.05 8.40 46.59
C GLY A 4 64.80 8.92 45.85
N THR A 5 63.65 8.26 46.07
CA THR A 5 62.27 8.60 45.68
C THR A 5 61.58 9.55 46.68
N HIS A 6 60.56 10.34 46.29
CA HIS A 6 59.19 10.40 46.87
C HIS A 6 58.34 11.66 46.53
N ARG A 7 57.07 11.59 46.94
CA ARG A 7 55.82 12.16 46.40
C ARG A 7 55.24 13.27 47.32
N MET A 8 54.22 13.97 46.79
CA MET A 8 53.05 14.64 47.41
C MET A 8 52.98 16.20 47.58
N LYS A 9 51.77 16.70 47.26
CA LYS A 9 51.22 18.08 47.13
C LYS A 9 51.12 18.84 48.48
N PRO A 10 50.79 20.15 48.51
CA PRO A 10 49.38 20.58 48.70
C PRO A 10 48.95 21.92 48.05
N THR A 11 47.64 22.21 48.18
CA THR A 11 46.81 23.32 47.67
C THR A 11 46.70 24.53 48.63
N LYS A 12 46.35 25.74 48.11
CA LYS A 12 45.15 26.57 48.47
C LYS A 12 45.19 28.05 47.98
N HIS A 13 43.99 28.52 47.61
CA HIS A 13 43.41 29.87 47.32
C HIS A 13 43.79 31.04 48.29
N PRO A 14 43.54 32.36 48.01
CA PRO A 14 42.19 32.94 47.77
C PRO A 14 42.03 34.27 46.97
N LEU A 15 40.77 34.73 46.95
CA LEU A 15 40.03 35.78 46.20
C LEU A 15 40.21 37.24 46.70
N THR A 16 39.88 38.24 45.87
CA THR A 16 39.10 39.45 46.25
C THR A 16 38.48 40.19 45.03
N ARG A 17 37.48 41.06 45.28
CA ARG A 17 36.31 41.41 44.45
C ARG A 17 36.19 42.93 44.21
N ALA A 18 35.27 43.32 43.28
CA ALA A 18 34.57 44.63 43.08
C ALA A 18 35.15 45.63 42.03
N LEU A 19 34.39 46.55 41.38
CA LEU A 19 33.07 46.62 40.72
C LEU A 19 32.93 48.06 40.14
N ARG A 20 32.61 48.25 38.83
CA ARG A 20 31.58 49.17 38.24
C ARG A 20 31.92 49.82 36.86
N ARG A 21 31.12 49.39 35.86
CA ARG A 21 30.37 50.12 34.80
C ARG A 21 31.08 51.13 33.86
N ARG A 22 31.04 50.84 32.55
CA ARG A 22 30.16 51.51 31.55
C ARG A 22 30.00 50.63 30.30
N ALA A 23 28.77 50.54 29.82
CA ALA A 23 28.34 49.74 28.68
C ALA A 23 28.48 50.51 27.37
N VAL A 24 28.83 49.81 26.29
CA VAL A 24 28.32 50.06 24.94
C VAL A 24 28.02 48.69 24.34
N ALA A 25 26.76 48.48 23.95
CA ALA A 25 26.26 47.30 23.27
C ALA A 25 26.45 47.46 21.76
N VAL A 26 26.92 46.41 21.09
CA VAL A 26 26.58 46.14 19.69
C VAL A 26 26.18 44.67 19.60
N LEU A 27 25.02 44.47 19.01
CA LEU A 27 24.24 43.24 18.91
C LEU A 27 24.96 42.18 18.06
N GLY A 28 25.17 41.00 18.64
CA GLY A 28 25.35 39.75 17.90
C GLY A 28 24.25 38.80 18.36
N ALA A 29 23.27 38.54 17.49
CA ALA A 29 22.17 37.64 17.79
C ALA A 29 22.70 36.21 18.03
N LEU A 30 22.49 35.69 19.24
CA LEU A 30 22.56 34.25 19.49
C LEU A 30 21.33 33.61 18.81
N ALA A 31 21.55 32.83 17.77
CA ALA A 31 20.57 31.84 17.35
C ALA A 31 20.53 30.74 18.42
N LEU A 32 19.46 30.74 19.23
CA LEU A 32 19.11 29.61 20.08
C LEU A 32 18.74 28.44 19.17
N LEU A 33 19.60 27.42 19.10
CA LEU A 33 19.22 26.10 18.65
C LEU A 33 18.27 25.49 19.68
N ALA A 34 16.98 25.81 19.57
CA ALA A 34 15.94 24.97 20.14
C ALA A 34 15.92 23.68 19.31
N GLY A 35 16.59 22.64 19.80
CA GLY A 35 16.44 21.29 19.28
C GLY A 35 14.99 20.85 19.50
N LEU A 36 14.14 20.99 18.48
CA LEU A 36 12.93 20.21 18.39
C LEU A 36 13.38 18.77 18.14
N GLY A 37 13.39 17.97 19.21
CA GLY A 37 13.31 16.53 19.06
C GLY A 37 12.01 16.23 18.33
N VAL A 38 12.12 15.83 17.06
CA VAL A 38 11.01 15.19 16.37
C VAL A 38 10.82 13.85 17.07
N ALA A 39 9.95 13.83 18.08
CA ALA A 39 9.32 12.59 18.45
C ALA A 39 8.56 12.15 17.21
N ALA A 40 9.03 11.09 16.55
CA ALA A 40 8.21 10.36 15.61
C ALA A 40 6.98 9.91 16.41
N ALA A 41 5.89 10.66 16.31
CA ALA A 41 4.59 10.19 16.73
C ALA A 41 4.29 9.01 15.81
N SER A 42 4.51 7.81 16.31
CA SER A 42 3.93 6.60 15.73
C SER A 42 2.44 6.87 15.61
N VAL A 43 1.95 6.91 14.37
CA VAL A 43 0.52 7.01 14.09
C VAL A 43 -0.11 5.79 14.78
N ALA A 44 -0.86 6.01 15.85
CA ALA A 44 -1.64 4.95 16.46
C ALA A 44 -2.70 4.54 15.42
N GLN A 45 -2.49 3.38 14.80
CA GLN A 45 -3.47 2.77 13.91
C GLN A 45 -4.78 2.63 14.71
N ALA A 46 -5.89 3.13 14.19
CA ALA A 46 -7.18 2.98 14.85
C ALA A 46 -7.48 1.48 15.02
N ALA A 47 -7.85 1.06 16.23
CA ALA A 47 -8.32 -0.29 16.51
C ALA A 47 -9.59 -0.56 15.68
N GLY A 48 -9.47 -1.42 14.67
CA GLY A 48 -10.60 -1.85 13.85
C GLY A 48 -11.27 -3.07 14.46
N THR A 49 -12.60 -3.07 14.52
CA THR A 49 -13.39 -4.28 14.82
C THR A 49 -14.06 -4.79 13.55
N GLY A 50 -13.98 -6.09 13.28
CA GLY A 50 -14.57 -6.71 12.08
C GLY A 50 -14.04 -8.10 11.79
N ALA A 51 -14.22 -8.58 10.56
CA ALA A 51 -13.73 -9.88 10.12
C ALA A 51 -12.22 -9.88 9.87
N VAL A 52 -11.53 -10.90 10.39
CA VAL A 52 -10.19 -11.28 9.91
C VAL A 52 -10.40 -12.29 8.79
N THR A 53 -10.08 -11.92 7.55
CA THR A 53 -10.29 -12.79 6.38
C THR A 53 -8.98 -13.44 5.93
N GLY A 54 -9.03 -14.70 5.52
CA GLY A 54 -7.89 -15.48 5.10
C GLY A 54 -8.12 -16.18 3.76
N TYR A 55 -7.48 -17.34 3.60
CA TYR A 55 -7.51 -18.11 2.36
C TYR A 55 -8.93 -18.48 1.91
N GLN A 56 -9.17 -18.36 0.59
CA GLN A 56 -10.50 -18.54 -0.05
C GLN A 56 -11.63 -17.68 0.55
N GLY A 57 -11.30 -16.56 1.18
CA GLY A 57 -12.28 -15.65 1.78
C GLY A 57 -12.96 -16.22 3.02
N LEU A 58 -12.38 -17.23 3.67
CA LEU A 58 -12.83 -17.69 4.98
C LEU A 58 -12.45 -16.68 6.07
N CYS A 59 -13.22 -16.66 7.14
CA CYS A 59 -13.01 -15.82 8.30
C CYS A 59 -12.36 -16.61 9.44
N LEU A 60 -11.50 -15.95 10.21
CA LEU A 60 -11.08 -16.44 11.52
C LEU A 60 -12.30 -16.40 12.46
N ASP A 61 -12.61 -17.52 13.10
CA ASP A 61 -13.90 -17.78 13.74
C ASP A 61 -13.68 -18.43 15.11
N ASP A 62 -14.27 -17.82 16.15
CA ASP A 62 -14.41 -18.44 17.45
C ASP A 62 -15.49 -19.54 17.39
N ARG A 63 -15.06 -20.81 17.43
CA ARG A 63 -15.95 -21.93 17.17
C ARG A 63 -17.16 -21.89 18.10
N SER A 64 -18.34 -21.75 17.50
CA SER A 64 -19.63 -21.72 18.22
C SER A 64 -19.80 -20.52 19.18
N ALA A 65 -19.06 -19.42 19.01
CA ALA A 65 -19.16 -18.20 19.82
C ALA A 65 -19.02 -18.46 21.33
N SER A 66 -18.06 -19.30 21.71
CA SER A 66 -17.89 -19.80 23.09
C SER A 66 -16.80 -19.02 23.80
N THR A 67 -17.10 -18.48 24.98
CA THR A 67 -16.13 -17.76 25.83
C THR A 67 -15.39 -18.67 26.82
N ALA A 68 -15.39 -19.99 26.59
CA ALA A 68 -14.61 -20.93 27.38
C ALA A 68 -13.13 -20.87 26.99
N GLU A 69 -12.22 -20.96 27.97
CA GLU A 69 -10.79 -21.12 27.67
C GLU A 69 -10.52 -22.39 26.85
N TYR A 70 -9.50 -22.33 26.00
CA TYR A 70 -9.11 -23.38 25.06
C TYR A 70 -10.15 -23.66 23.97
N ASN A 71 -11.11 -22.75 23.76
CA ASN A 71 -12.06 -22.91 22.66
C ASN A 71 -11.32 -22.82 21.32
N PRO A 72 -11.54 -23.77 20.38
CA PRO A 72 -10.85 -23.75 19.10
C PRO A 72 -11.14 -22.50 18.27
N ILE A 73 -10.08 -21.86 17.76
CA ILE A 73 -10.20 -20.89 16.68
C ILE A 73 -10.05 -21.60 15.35
N GLN A 74 -11.00 -21.39 14.46
CA GLN A 74 -11.07 -22.07 13.18
C GLN A 74 -11.15 -21.09 12.02
N VAL A 75 -10.90 -21.57 10.79
CA VAL A 75 -11.38 -20.89 9.59
C VAL A 75 -12.82 -21.32 9.33
N TYR A 76 -13.71 -20.39 9.01
CA TYR A 76 -15.11 -20.70 8.71
C TYR A 76 -15.66 -19.76 7.65
N THR A 77 -16.75 -20.17 6.99
CA THR A 77 -17.44 -19.28 6.04
C THR A 77 -17.85 -18.00 6.76
N CYS A 78 -17.46 -16.85 6.19
CA CYS A 78 -17.83 -15.55 6.75
C CYS A 78 -19.35 -15.43 6.83
N ASN A 79 -19.87 -15.18 8.04
CA ASN A 79 -21.28 -15.19 8.36
C ASN A 79 -21.73 -13.96 9.18
N GLY A 80 -20.79 -13.06 9.52
CA GLY A 80 -21.08 -11.78 10.19
C GLY A 80 -21.55 -11.91 11.63
N THR A 81 -21.45 -13.09 12.23
CA THR A 81 -21.77 -13.29 13.65
C THR A 81 -20.65 -12.73 14.52
N ASN A 82 -20.94 -12.47 15.80
CA ASN A 82 -19.95 -11.96 16.75
C ASN A 82 -18.74 -12.89 16.96
N ALA A 83 -18.83 -14.17 16.58
CA ALA A 83 -17.71 -15.11 16.58
C ALA A 83 -16.60 -14.73 15.58
N GLN A 84 -16.90 -13.86 14.62
CA GLN A 84 -15.98 -13.42 13.57
C GLN A 84 -15.64 -11.93 13.68
N GLN A 85 -16.14 -11.25 14.71
CA GLN A 85 -15.92 -9.82 14.92
C GLN A 85 -14.73 -9.62 15.87
N TRP A 86 -13.54 -9.65 15.30
CA TRP A 86 -12.27 -9.44 15.99
C TRP A 86 -11.96 -7.96 16.13
N THR A 87 -11.45 -7.55 17.28
CA THR A 87 -10.87 -6.23 17.52
C THR A 87 -9.36 -6.34 17.50
N VAL A 88 -8.71 -5.48 16.70
CA VAL A 88 -7.25 -5.35 16.67
C VAL A 88 -6.82 -4.36 17.74
N GLU A 89 -6.16 -4.83 18.78
CA GLU A 89 -5.72 -3.99 19.89
C GLU A 89 -4.34 -3.37 19.66
N SER A 90 -4.10 -2.20 20.27
CA SER A 90 -2.84 -1.46 20.13
C SER A 90 -1.60 -2.18 20.69
N ASN A 91 -1.80 -3.17 21.55
CA ASN A 91 -0.77 -4.06 22.10
C ASN A 91 -0.46 -5.26 21.17
N GLY A 92 -1.17 -5.39 20.04
CA GLY A 92 -1.04 -6.48 19.09
C GLY A 92 -1.88 -7.72 19.41
N SER A 93 -2.78 -7.69 20.41
CA SER A 93 -3.75 -8.77 20.58
C SER A 93 -4.89 -8.68 19.57
N LEU A 94 -5.44 -9.85 19.22
CA LEU A 94 -6.69 -9.95 18.49
C LEU A 94 -7.74 -10.46 19.47
N GLU A 95 -8.77 -9.65 19.71
CA GLU A 95 -9.81 -9.95 20.70
C GLU A 95 -11.14 -10.29 20.04
N VAL A 96 -11.81 -11.34 20.50
CA VAL A 96 -13.18 -11.68 20.09
C VAL A 96 -13.98 -12.08 21.32
N LEU A 97 -15.20 -11.57 21.44
CA LEU A 97 -16.09 -11.83 22.59
C LEU A 97 -15.44 -11.59 23.97
N GLY A 98 -14.46 -10.67 24.05
CA GLY A 98 -13.74 -10.32 25.28
C GLY A 98 -12.61 -11.28 25.65
N MET A 99 -12.20 -12.16 24.73
CA MET A 99 -11.13 -13.13 24.89
C MET A 99 -10.08 -12.91 23.78
N CYS A 100 -8.88 -13.46 23.96
CA CYS A 100 -7.73 -13.22 23.08
C CYS A 100 -7.40 -14.44 22.23
N LEU A 101 -6.94 -14.21 20.99
CA LEU A 101 -6.32 -15.21 20.12
C LEU A 101 -4.98 -15.66 20.73
N ASP A 102 -4.89 -16.91 21.16
CA ASP A 102 -3.79 -17.44 21.98
C ASP A 102 -3.11 -18.64 21.32
N VAL A 103 -1.79 -18.74 21.44
CA VAL A 103 -1.03 -19.93 21.07
C VAL A 103 -0.98 -20.87 22.27
N ASP A 104 -1.59 -22.05 22.15
CA ASP A 104 -1.76 -23.00 23.26
C ASP A 104 -0.45 -23.20 24.04
N ALA A 105 -0.54 -22.97 25.35
CA ALA A 105 0.56 -23.06 26.31
C ALA A 105 1.84 -22.29 25.92
N ALA A 106 1.73 -21.23 25.11
CA ALA A 106 2.85 -20.49 24.52
C ALA A 106 3.83 -21.39 23.76
N GLY A 107 3.33 -22.45 23.12
CA GLY A 107 4.13 -23.39 22.35
C GLY A 107 4.88 -22.72 21.19
N THR A 108 6.01 -23.32 20.80
CA THR A 108 6.89 -22.77 19.74
C THR A 108 7.15 -23.76 18.61
N ALA A 109 6.56 -24.96 18.67
CA ALA A 109 6.70 -25.98 17.64
C ALA A 109 5.67 -25.75 16.52
N ASP A 110 6.03 -26.14 15.30
CA ASP A 110 5.07 -26.24 14.20
C ASP A 110 3.90 -27.15 14.59
N GLY A 111 2.69 -26.72 14.25
CA GLY A 111 1.46 -27.42 14.60
C GLY A 111 0.96 -27.20 16.02
N THR A 112 1.57 -26.30 16.79
CA THR A 112 0.94 -25.84 18.04
C THR A 112 -0.38 -25.15 17.68
N LEU A 113 -1.47 -25.59 18.31
CA LEU A 113 -2.81 -25.09 18.01
C LEU A 113 -2.99 -23.68 18.54
N VAL A 114 -3.90 -22.95 17.87
CA VAL A 114 -4.35 -21.64 18.30
C VAL A 114 -5.77 -21.77 18.85
N ASP A 115 -6.01 -21.16 19.99
CA ASP A 115 -7.25 -21.22 20.74
C ASP A 115 -7.64 -19.86 21.33
N LEU A 116 -8.76 -19.86 22.04
CA LEU A 116 -9.28 -18.70 22.75
C LEU A 116 -8.86 -18.77 24.22
N TYR A 117 -8.22 -17.72 24.73
CA TYR A 117 -7.83 -17.65 26.14
C TYR A 117 -8.16 -16.29 26.76
N THR A 118 -8.33 -16.28 28.08
CA THR A 118 -8.50 -15.02 28.82
C THR A 118 -7.33 -14.08 28.52
N CYS A 119 -7.62 -12.85 28.12
CA CYS A 119 -6.59 -11.86 27.82
C CYS A 119 -5.68 -11.63 29.05
N ASN A 120 -4.42 -12.03 28.94
CA ASN A 120 -3.45 -12.08 30.04
C ASN A 120 -2.20 -11.23 29.78
N GLY A 121 -2.11 -10.61 28.59
CA GLY A 121 -1.03 -9.68 28.22
C GLY A 121 0.32 -10.35 27.97
N THR A 122 0.35 -11.68 27.85
CA THR A 122 1.58 -12.41 27.48
C THR A 122 1.83 -12.35 25.98
N VAL A 123 3.08 -12.62 25.58
CA VAL A 123 3.48 -12.67 24.17
C VAL A 123 2.84 -13.81 23.37
N ALA A 124 2.22 -14.79 24.02
CA ALA A 124 1.45 -15.84 23.36
C ALA A 124 0.17 -15.30 22.68
N GLN A 125 -0.33 -14.15 23.13
CA GLN A 125 -1.55 -13.51 22.63
C GLN A 125 -1.28 -12.37 21.65
N VAL A 126 -0.01 -12.14 21.31
CA VAL A 126 0.41 -11.05 20.43
C VAL A 126 0.60 -11.57 19.02
N TRP A 127 0.09 -10.82 18.04
CA TRP A 127 0.18 -11.13 16.63
C TRP A 127 0.67 -9.90 15.87
N GLN A 128 1.85 -10.02 15.27
CA GLN A 128 2.52 -8.94 14.55
C GLN A 128 2.32 -9.12 13.04
N PRO A 129 1.87 -8.09 12.31
CA PRO A 129 1.85 -8.13 10.86
C PRO A 129 3.26 -8.40 10.30
N GLY A 130 3.36 -9.38 9.41
CA GLY A 130 4.57 -9.72 8.66
C GLY A 130 4.39 -9.47 7.16
N ASN A 131 5.30 -10.01 6.35
CA ASN A 131 5.23 -9.89 4.89
C ASN A 131 4.07 -10.69 4.31
N ASN A 132 3.56 -10.31 3.14
CA ASN A 132 2.54 -11.06 2.40
C ASN A 132 1.27 -11.38 3.22
N GLY A 133 0.88 -10.49 4.14
CA GLY A 133 -0.32 -10.67 4.97
C GLY A 133 -0.17 -11.67 6.12
N THR A 134 1.04 -12.15 6.44
CA THR A 134 1.20 -13.06 7.57
C THR A 134 0.94 -12.39 8.91
N LEU A 135 0.43 -13.15 9.89
CA LEU A 135 0.39 -12.75 11.30
C LEU A 135 1.37 -13.60 12.10
N VAL A 136 2.44 -12.97 12.60
CA VAL A 136 3.56 -13.62 13.29
C VAL A 136 3.37 -13.54 14.79
N ASN A 137 3.43 -14.68 15.48
CA ASN A 137 3.52 -14.68 16.92
C ASN A 137 4.98 -14.41 17.36
N PRO A 138 5.27 -13.36 18.14
CA PRO A 138 6.65 -12.97 18.47
C PRO A 138 7.33 -13.91 19.48
N ASN A 139 6.58 -14.77 20.19
CA ASN A 139 7.15 -15.76 21.09
C ASN A 139 7.79 -16.93 20.30
N SER A 140 7.14 -17.38 19.24
CA SER A 140 7.62 -18.50 18.41
C SER A 140 8.37 -18.06 17.15
N GLY A 141 8.12 -16.85 16.65
CA GLY A 141 8.57 -16.39 15.33
C GLY A 141 7.81 -17.07 14.17
N LYS A 142 6.70 -17.75 14.45
CA LYS A 142 5.91 -18.53 13.51
C LYS A 142 4.61 -17.81 13.14
N CYS A 143 4.05 -18.18 12.01
CA CYS A 143 2.89 -17.54 11.39
C CYS A 143 1.59 -18.28 11.74
N LEU A 144 0.49 -17.54 11.87
CA LEU A 144 -0.86 -18.08 11.93
C LEU A 144 -1.17 -18.81 10.62
N ASP A 145 -1.59 -20.06 10.72
CA ASP A 145 -1.64 -21.00 9.60
C ASP A 145 -3.02 -21.68 9.52
N ASP A 146 -3.70 -21.51 8.39
CA ASP A 146 -4.82 -22.37 8.00
C ASP A 146 -4.26 -23.69 7.46
N THR A 147 -4.15 -24.69 8.35
CA THR A 147 -3.70 -26.03 7.96
C THR A 147 -4.70 -26.77 7.08
N GLY A 148 -5.93 -26.28 6.95
CA GLY A 148 -7.00 -26.87 6.17
C GLY A 148 -6.98 -26.46 4.70
N TRP A 149 -6.14 -25.47 4.32
CA TRP A 149 -6.08 -24.93 2.95
C TRP A 149 -7.48 -24.61 2.39
N GLY A 150 -8.28 -23.86 3.14
CA GLY A 150 -9.64 -23.48 2.74
C GLY A 150 -10.72 -24.49 3.16
N GLY A 151 -10.36 -25.49 3.97
CA GLY A 151 -11.31 -26.40 4.60
C GLY A 151 -12.05 -25.71 5.76
N SER A 152 -13.22 -25.16 5.49
CA SER A 152 -14.10 -24.56 6.52
C SER A 152 -14.33 -25.50 7.71
N GLY A 153 -14.17 -24.98 8.93
CA GLY A 153 -14.20 -25.70 10.20
C GLY A 153 -12.83 -26.15 10.71
N THR A 154 -11.75 -25.98 9.94
CA THR A 154 -10.41 -26.38 10.35
C THR A 154 -9.86 -25.44 11.42
N GLN A 155 -9.35 -26.01 12.53
CA GLN A 155 -8.68 -25.24 13.57
C GLN A 155 -7.34 -24.72 13.06
N VAL A 156 -7.04 -23.45 13.32
CA VAL A 156 -5.76 -22.83 12.94
C VAL A 156 -4.64 -23.26 13.90
N GLN A 157 -3.40 -23.15 13.42
CA GLN A 157 -2.19 -23.47 14.16
C GLN A 157 -1.12 -22.40 13.94
N ILE A 158 0.04 -22.53 14.58
CA ILE A 158 1.26 -21.85 14.14
C ILE A 158 2.15 -22.76 13.31
N TRP A 159 2.76 -22.20 12.28
CA TRP A 159 3.73 -22.90 11.42
C TRP A 159 4.83 -21.93 10.97
N ASP A 160 5.98 -22.46 10.56
CA ASP A 160 7.01 -21.67 9.88
C ASP A 160 6.40 -20.76 8.81
N CYS A 161 6.87 -19.52 8.78
CA CYS A 161 6.37 -18.52 7.85
C CYS A 161 6.84 -18.85 6.43
N THR A 162 5.92 -19.35 5.61
CA THR A 162 6.18 -19.72 4.21
C THR A 162 5.78 -18.62 3.23
N GLY A 163 4.95 -17.68 3.66
CA GLY A 163 4.32 -16.69 2.77
C GLY A 163 3.26 -17.30 1.83
N GLY A 164 2.84 -18.54 2.09
CA GLY A 164 1.76 -19.22 1.38
C GLY A 164 0.40 -18.56 1.62
N ALA A 165 -0.53 -18.77 0.68
CA ALA A 165 -1.85 -18.16 0.74
C ALA A 165 -2.68 -18.58 1.98
N ASN A 166 -2.41 -19.77 2.53
CA ASN A 166 -3.02 -20.29 3.76
C ASN A 166 -2.49 -19.61 5.05
N GLN A 167 -1.48 -18.74 4.93
CA GLN A 167 -0.94 -17.92 6.01
C GLN A 167 -1.16 -16.42 5.78
N SER A 168 -1.91 -16.05 4.75
CA SER A 168 -2.23 -14.66 4.42
C SER A 168 -3.56 -14.28 5.05
N TRP A 169 -3.53 -13.26 5.91
CA TRP A 169 -4.67 -12.76 6.66
C TRP A 169 -4.84 -11.25 6.44
N THR A 170 -6.09 -10.80 6.37
CA THR A 170 -6.46 -9.38 6.30
C THR A 170 -7.18 -9.03 7.58
N LEU A 171 -6.63 -8.08 8.34
CA LEU A 171 -7.21 -7.64 9.61
C LEU A 171 -8.37 -6.64 9.44
N PRO A 172 -9.29 -6.54 10.40
CA PRO A 172 -10.31 -5.50 10.44
C PRO A 172 -9.72 -4.09 10.47
N GLY A 173 -10.27 -3.16 9.72
CA GLY A 173 -9.68 -1.83 9.56
C GLY A 173 -8.41 -1.81 8.70
N GLN A 174 -7.85 -2.97 8.35
CA GLN A 174 -6.91 -3.16 7.25
C GLN A 174 -7.62 -3.45 5.92
N GLY A 175 -8.69 -2.69 5.65
CA GLY A 175 -8.95 -2.23 4.28
C GLY A 175 -7.84 -1.29 3.78
N SER A 176 -6.90 -0.91 4.66
CA SER A 176 -5.59 -0.40 4.31
C SER A 176 -4.63 -1.57 4.09
N THR A 177 -4.31 -1.76 2.83
CA THR A 177 -3.42 -2.79 2.32
C THR A 177 -1.96 -2.46 2.64
N ALA A 178 -1.02 -3.34 2.28
CA ALA A 178 0.39 -2.96 2.27
C ALA A 178 0.55 -1.56 1.63
N GLY A 179 1.14 -0.59 2.34
CA GLY A 179 1.32 0.78 1.87
C GLY A 179 0.10 1.72 1.93
N GLY A 180 -1.06 1.29 2.47
CA GLY A 180 -2.23 2.16 2.66
C GLY A 180 -3.13 2.33 1.43
N PHE A 181 -2.98 1.50 0.39
CA PHE A 181 -3.88 1.51 -0.76
C PHE A 181 -5.25 0.92 -0.39
N VAL A 182 -6.32 1.39 -1.05
CA VAL A 182 -7.70 0.95 -0.75
C VAL A 182 -8.13 -0.34 -1.46
N VAL A 183 -7.30 -0.89 -2.36
CA VAL A 183 -7.57 -2.13 -3.10
C VAL A 183 -6.63 -3.23 -2.64
N SER A 184 -7.14 -4.27 -1.97
CA SER A 184 -6.31 -5.38 -1.48
C SER A 184 -5.68 -6.20 -2.59
N GLN A 185 -4.59 -6.91 -2.26
CA GLN A 185 -3.97 -7.85 -3.20
C GLN A 185 -4.97 -8.91 -3.69
N ALA A 186 -5.88 -9.36 -2.83
CA ALA A 186 -6.93 -10.30 -3.21
C ALA A 186 -7.90 -9.68 -4.23
N GLN A 187 -8.33 -8.44 -4.01
CA GLN A 187 -9.18 -7.71 -4.95
C GLN A 187 -8.45 -7.41 -6.26
N PHE A 188 -7.17 -7.00 -6.20
CA PHE A 188 -6.33 -6.82 -7.39
C PHE A 188 -6.22 -8.11 -8.20
N ASN A 189 -5.98 -9.26 -7.55
CA ASN A 189 -5.94 -10.55 -8.22
C ASN A 189 -7.31 -10.97 -8.80
N GLN A 190 -8.42 -10.55 -8.18
CA GLN A 190 -9.77 -10.77 -8.69
C GLN A 190 -10.06 -9.90 -9.93
N MET A 191 -9.57 -8.66 -9.94
CA MET A 191 -9.64 -7.75 -11.08
C MET A 191 -8.82 -8.26 -12.26
N PHE A 192 -7.60 -8.76 -12.01
CA PHE A 192 -6.66 -9.19 -13.05
C PHE A 192 -6.23 -10.66 -12.91
N PRO A 193 -7.14 -11.63 -13.15
CA PRO A 193 -6.85 -13.05 -12.92
C PRO A 193 -5.80 -13.64 -13.87
N ASN A 194 -5.54 -12.99 -15.01
CA ASN A 194 -4.59 -13.42 -16.03
C ASN A 194 -3.39 -12.47 -16.17
N ALA A 195 -3.17 -11.58 -15.18
CA ALA A 195 -2.09 -10.61 -15.23
C ALA A 195 -0.74 -11.27 -15.50
N ASN A 196 0.07 -10.64 -16.35
CA ASN A 196 1.46 -11.01 -16.52
C ASN A 196 2.19 -10.86 -15.18
N SER A 197 3.07 -11.80 -14.82
CA SER A 197 3.82 -11.77 -13.56
C SER A 197 4.74 -10.54 -13.41
N PHE A 198 5.00 -9.81 -14.50
CA PHE A 198 5.62 -8.49 -14.47
C PHE A 198 4.83 -7.46 -13.64
N TYR A 199 3.50 -7.50 -13.70
CA TYR A 199 2.64 -6.56 -12.96
C TYR A 199 2.36 -7.09 -11.56
N THR A 200 3.25 -6.72 -10.64
CA THR A 200 3.15 -7.13 -9.25
C THR A 200 2.30 -6.13 -8.45
N TYR A 201 1.47 -6.65 -7.54
CA TYR A 201 0.73 -5.82 -6.58
C TYR A 201 1.68 -4.98 -5.70
N SER A 202 2.81 -5.57 -5.29
CA SER A 202 3.85 -4.84 -4.54
C SER A 202 4.48 -3.71 -5.36
N GLY A 203 4.64 -3.89 -6.67
CA GLY A 203 5.08 -2.85 -7.59
C GLY A 203 4.13 -1.66 -7.62
N LEU A 204 2.82 -1.93 -7.75
CA LEU A 204 1.78 -0.90 -7.70
C LEU A 204 1.82 -0.15 -6.38
N VAL A 205 1.74 -0.87 -5.25
CA VAL A 205 1.77 -0.31 -3.90
C VAL A 205 3.00 0.56 -3.66
N THR A 206 4.17 0.13 -4.12
CA THR A 206 5.42 0.90 -3.96
C THR A 206 5.34 2.22 -4.74
N ALA A 207 4.81 2.17 -5.96
CA ALA A 207 4.67 3.33 -6.83
C ALA A 207 3.71 4.41 -6.27
N LEU A 208 2.73 4.02 -5.43
CA LEU A 208 1.79 4.96 -4.81
C LEU A 208 2.49 6.06 -3.99
N SER A 209 3.68 5.75 -3.45
CA SER A 209 4.45 6.73 -2.68
C SER A 209 4.90 7.95 -3.51
N ALA A 210 4.98 7.82 -4.83
CA ALA A 210 5.26 8.93 -5.74
C ALA A 210 4.08 9.92 -5.86
N TYR A 211 2.86 9.48 -5.56
CA TYR A 211 1.62 10.27 -5.70
C TYR A 211 0.71 10.13 -4.47
N PRO A 212 1.05 10.76 -3.33
CA PRO A 212 0.36 10.52 -2.06
C PRO A 212 -1.13 10.88 -2.01
N SER A 213 -1.64 11.68 -2.96
CA SER A 213 -3.06 12.06 -3.05
C SER A 213 -3.92 11.08 -3.85
N PHE A 214 -3.31 10.19 -4.63
CA PHE A 214 -4.01 9.17 -5.40
C PHE A 214 -4.72 8.19 -4.47
N ALA A 215 -6.02 8.00 -4.67
CA ALA A 215 -6.87 7.10 -3.88
C ALA A 215 -6.81 7.34 -2.35
N THR A 216 -6.54 8.59 -1.95
CA THR A 216 -6.51 9.06 -0.55
C THR A 216 -7.23 10.42 -0.39
N THR A 217 -7.98 10.84 -1.40
CA THR A 217 -8.66 12.14 -1.49
C THR A 217 -10.16 11.94 -1.65
N GLY A 218 -10.98 12.79 -0.99
CA GLY A 218 -12.44 12.79 -1.15
C GLY A 218 -13.20 11.82 -0.23
N GLY A 219 -12.50 11.06 0.62
CA GLY A 219 -13.07 10.09 1.55
C GLY A 219 -13.34 8.73 0.90
N THR A 220 -13.60 7.71 1.73
CA THR A 220 -13.54 6.30 1.33
C THR A 220 -14.32 5.93 0.07
N THR A 221 -15.50 6.50 -0.15
CA THR A 221 -16.25 6.26 -1.39
C THR A 221 -15.49 6.73 -2.63
N VAL A 222 -14.96 7.96 -2.60
CA VAL A 222 -14.23 8.55 -3.72
C VAL A 222 -12.88 7.86 -3.89
N GLU A 223 -12.21 7.51 -2.81
CA GLU A 223 -10.94 6.77 -2.84
C GLU A 223 -11.10 5.40 -3.54
N LEU A 224 -12.15 4.64 -3.21
CA LEU A 224 -12.46 3.36 -3.85
C LEU A 224 -12.88 3.55 -5.32
N GLN A 225 -13.67 4.57 -5.62
CA GLN A 225 -14.06 4.89 -6.99
C GLN A 225 -12.87 5.29 -7.85
N GLU A 226 -11.97 6.15 -7.35
CA GLU A 226 -10.76 6.54 -8.06
C GLU A 226 -9.86 5.33 -8.33
N ALA A 227 -9.65 4.47 -7.33
CA ALA A 227 -8.84 3.27 -7.50
C ALA A 227 -9.44 2.32 -8.54
N ALA A 228 -10.76 2.10 -8.51
CA ALA A 228 -11.45 1.31 -9.53
C ALA A 228 -11.35 1.94 -10.92
N ALA A 229 -11.50 3.27 -11.02
CA ALA A 229 -11.43 4.00 -12.29
C ALA A 229 -10.03 3.91 -12.92
N PHE A 230 -8.98 4.06 -12.12
CA PHE A 230 -7.60 3.88 -12.57
C PHE A 230 -7.38 2.46 -13.08
N LEU A 231 -7.75 1.45 -12.28
CA LEU A 231 -7.53 0.05 -12.63
C LEU A 231 -8.38 -0.40 -13.84
N ALA A 232 -9.60 0.12 -14.01
CA ALA A 232 -10.44 -0.19 -15.17
C ALA A 232 -9.86 0.35 -16.47
N ASN A 233 -9.32 1.58 -16.46
CA ASN A 233 -8.59 2.08 -17.61
C ASN A 233 -7.32 1.26 -17.89
N VAL A 234 -6.60 0.86 -16.84
CA VAL A 234 -5.45 -0.04 -16.98
C VAL A 234 -5.83 -1.39 -17.59
N ASP A 235 -6.97 -1.96 -17.20
CA ASP A 235 -7.50 -3.20 -17.77
C ASP A 235 -7.66 -3.06 -19.29
N HIS A 236 -8.37 -2.02 -19.71
CA HIS A 236 -8.62 -1.71 -21.11
C HIS A 236 -7.34 -1.53 -21.92
N GLU A 237 -6.37 -0.74 -21.43
CA GLU A 237 -5.12 -0.46 -22.16
C GLU A 237 -4.23 -1.71 -22.35
N THR A 238 -4.36 -2.70 -21.47
CA THR A 238 -3.41 -3.83 -21.40
C THR A 238 -4.03 -5.20 -21.63
N GLY A 239 -5.35 -5.24 -21.88
CA GLY A 239 -6.12 -6.48 -21.93
C GLY A 239 -6.05 -7.25 -20.63
N GLY A 240 -6.34 -6.60 -19.50
CA GLY A 240 -6.28 -7.18 -18.16
C GLY A 240 -4.86 -7.49 -17.68
N LEU A 241 -3.93 -6.55 -17.90
CA LEU A 241 -2.51 -6.65 -17.55
C LEU A 241 -1.78 -7.83 -18.22
N VAL A 242 -2.30 -8.35 -19.33
CA VAL A 242 -1.63 -9.42 -20.09
C VAL A 242 -0.44 -8.87 -20.87
N TYR A 243 -0.59 -7.67 -21.46
CA TYR A 243 0.41 -7.06 -22.32
C TYR A 243 1.24 -6.02 -21.57
N ILE A 244 2.57 -6.15 -21.66
CA ILE A 244 3.53 -5.16 -21.13
C ILE A 244 3.79 -4.06 -22.16
N ASN A 245 3.93 -4.47 -23.42
CA ASN A 245 4.22 -3.60 -24.55
C ASN A 245 3.06 -3.66 -25.54
N GLU A 246 2.88 -2.58 -26.28
CA GLU A 246 2.10 -2.56 -27.51
C GLU A 246 2.48 -3.74 -28.41
N ILE A 247 1.47 -4.37 -29.01
CA ILE A 247 1.66 -5.55 -29.87
C ILE A 247 2.34 -5.14 -31.18
N ASP A 248 1.89 -4.06 -31.81
CA ASP A 248 2.49 -3.51 -33.02
C ASP A 248 3.42 -2.34 -32.69
N GLN A 249 4.73 -2.60 -32.71
CA GLN A 249 5.74 -1.62 -32.35
C GLN A 249 6.28 -0.85 -33.58
N SER A 250 5.60 -0.96 -34.72
CA SER A 250 6.03 -0.29 -35.96
C SER A 250 5.61 1.18 -36.04
N GLY A 251 4.79 1.66 -35.10
CA GLY A 251 4.32 3.04 -35.03
C GLY A 251 5.47 4.06 -34.86
N ASP A 252 5.39 5.16 -35.60
CA ASP A 252 6.30 6.29 -35.46
C ASP A 252 5.82 7.23 -34.34
N TYR A 253 6.25 6.91 -33.11
CA TYR A 253 5.97 7.68 -31.90
C TYR A 253 7.07 8.72 -31.60
N CYS A 254 7.78 9.19 -32.62
CA CYS A 254 8.83 10.19 -32.51
C CYS A 254 8.33 11.56 -33.01
N ALA A 255 7.76 12.36 -32.12
CA ALA A 255 7.39 13.73 -32.44
C ALA A 255 8.64 14.61 -32.63
N SER A 256 8.52 15.64 -33.47
CA SER A 256 9.61 16.59 -33.79
C SER A 256 9.89 17.56 -32.64
N GLU A 257 10.37 17.03 -31.53
CA GLU A 257 10.76 17.76 -30.33
C GLU A 257 12.22 18.20 -30.38
N SER A 258 12.58 19.25 -29.64
CA SER A 258 13.95 19.78 -29.63
C SER A 258 15.00 18.80 -29.09
N TYR A 259 14.59 17.87 -28.22
CA TYR A 259 15.41 16.79 -27.67
C TYR A 259 15.39 15.52 -28.55
N GLY A 260 14.57 15.48 -29.60
CA GLY A 260 14.49 14.37 -30.54
C GLY A 260 14.10 13.03 -29.90
N CYS A 261 14.71 11.97 -30.41
CA CYS A 261 14.39 10.57 -30.13
C CYS A 261 15.68 9.76 -29.94
N PRO A 262 16.46 10.01 -28.88
CA PRO A 262 17.78 9.43 -28.71
C PRO A 262 17.78 7.90 -28.59
N ALA A 263 16.70 7.29 -28.10
CA ALA A 263 16.54 5.83 -28.07
C ALA A 263 16.20 5.23 -29.45
N GLY A 264 15.94 6.06 -30.45
CA GLY A 264 15.55 5.68 -31.82
C GLY A 264 14.11 6.05 -32.16
N THR A 265 13.84 6.25 -33.46
CA THR A 265 12.52 6.67 -33.97
C THR A 265 11.37 5.77 -33.52
N TYR A 266 11.59 4.46 -33.52
CA TYR A 266 10.56 3.46 -33.17
C TYR A 266 10.64 2.99 -31.71
N ALA A 267 11.31 3.73 -30.82
CA ALA A 267 11.53 3.28 -29.45
C ALA A 267 10.42 3.65 -28.46
N TYR A 268 9.49 4.54 -28.83
CA TYR A 268 8.51 5.17 -27.92
C TYR A 268 7.09 4.65 -28.09
N TYR A 269 6.95 3.37 -28.48
CA TYR A 269 5.68 2.63 -28.49
C TYR A 269 5.10 2.44 -27.08
N GLY A 270 3.84 2.00 -27.00
CA GLY A 270 3.11 1.82 -25.75
C GLY A 270 3.78 0.83 -24.79
N ARG A 271 3.94 1.24 -23.52
CA ARG A 271 4.44 0.36 -22.45
C ARG A 271 3.66 0.57 -21.15
N GLY A 272 3.57 -0.50 -20.36
CA GLY A 272 3.07 -0.45 -18.99
C GLY A 272 1.54 -0.28 -18.88
N PRO A 273 1.04 0.01 -17.67
CA PRO A 273 -0.38 -0.09 -17.33
C PRO A 273 -1.29 0.85 -18.11
N LEU A 274 -0.82 2.03 -18.51
CA LEU A 274 -1.58 2.98 -19.34
C LEU A 274 -0.92 3.19 -20.72
N GLN A 275 -0.13 2.21 -21.18
CA GLN A 275 0.51 2.21 -22.50
C GLN A 275 1.17 3.56 -22.89
N ILE A 276 2.06 4.07 -22.00
CA ILE A 276 2.74 5.35 -22.24
C ILE A 276 3.47 5.31 -23.59
N SER A 277 3.13 6.27 -24.45
CA SER A 277 3.57 6.35 -25.85
C SER A 277 4.04 7.77 -26.16
N TRP A 278 4.82 7.94 -27.22
CA TRP A 278 5.43 9.21 -27.67
C TRP A 278 6.64 9.70 -26.87
N ASN A 279 7.70 10.10 -27.56
CA ASN A 279 8.94 10.63 -26.98
C ASN A 279 8.72 11.75 -25.96
N PHE A 280 7.75 12.65 -26.17
CA PHE A 280 7.46 13.73 -25.24
C PHE A 280 6.88 13.25 -23.90
N ASN A 281 6.09 12.17 -23.90
CA ASN A 281 5.56 11.60 -22.66
C ASN A 281 6.66 10.87 -21.88
N TYR A 282 7.51 10.10 -22.56
CA TYR A 282 8.68 9.48 -21.91
C TYR A 282 9.60 10.55 -21.31
N TYR A 283 9.84 11.66 -22.01
CA TYR A 283 10.61 12.78 -21.48
C TYR A 283 9.94 13.43 -20.26
N ALA A 284 8.65 13.73 -20.32
CA ALA A 284 7.93 14.38 -19.24
C ALA A 284 7.80 13.49 -17.99
N ALA A 285 7.43 12.22 -18.17
CA ALA A 285 7.37 11.23 -17.09
C ALA A 285 8.75 11.02 -16.46
N GLY A 286 9.79 10.86 -17.29
CA GLY A 286 11.15 10.65 -16.79
C GLY A 286 11.64 11.80 -15.93
N ASN A 287 11.39 13.05 -16.34
CA ASN A 287 11.71 14.23 -15.55
C ASN A 287 10.93 14.29 -14.23
N ALA A 288 9.65 13.93 -14.24
CA ALA A 288 8.82 13.93 -13.03
C ALA A 288 9.27 12.87 -12.02
N LEU A 289 9.68 11.69 -12.50
CA LEU A 289 10.10 10.55 -11.67
C LEU A 289 11.59 10.58 -11.31
N GLY A 290 12.39 11.45 -11.94
CA GLY A 290 13.84 11.47 -11.78
C GLY A 290 14.54 10.26 -12.41
N VAL A 291 13.94 9.68 -13.46
CA VAL A 291 14.43 8.51 -14.18
C VAL A 291 14.59 8.87 -15.66
N ASP A 292 15.73 8.53 -16.26
CA ASP A 292 15.98 8.81 -17.68
C ASP A 292 15.23 7.83 -18.60
N LEU A 293 13.96 8.13 -18.85
CA LEU A 293 13.07 7.36 -19.73
C LEU A 293 13.18 7.77 -21.20
N LEU A 294 13.75 8.93 -21.51
CA LEU A 294 13.91 9.37 -22.90
C LEU A 294 15.00 8.56 -23.60
N ASP A 295 16.15 8.35 -22.96
CA ASP A 295 17.22 7.51 -23.50
C ASP A 295 17.01 6.02 -23.18
N ASN A 296 16.27 5.69 -22.12
CA ASN A 296 16.06 4.31 -21.65
C ASN A 296 14.56 3.93 -21.53
N PRO A 297 13.75 4.02 -22.62
CA PRO A 297 12.31 3.78 -22.55
C PRO A 297 11.94 2.35 -22.14
N ASN A 298 12.84 1.38 -22.34
CA ASN A 298 12.62 -0.02 -21.94
C ASN A 298 12.50 -0.22 -20.42
N LEU A 299 12.94 0.75 -19.60
CA LEU A 299 12.78 0.69 -18.15
C LEU A 299 11.31 0.49 -17.75
N VAL A 300 10.36 1.09 -18.49
CA VAL A 300 8.91 0.95 -18.29
C VAL A 300 8.43 -0.50 -18.48
N SER A 301 9.13 -1.29 -19.30
CA SER A 301 8.80 -2.71 -19.57
C SER A 301 9.66 -3.72 -18.80
N THR A 302 10.69 -3.27 -18.09
CA THR A 302 11.63 -4.14 -17.37
C THR A 302 11.66 -3.92 -15.86
N ASN A 303 11.06 -2.82 -15.38
CA ASN A 303 10.93 -2.51 -13.97
C ASN A 303 9.47 -2.22 -13.63
N SER A 304 8.85 -3.12 -12.86
CA SER A 304 7.44 -3.06 -12.47
C SER A 304 7.07 -1.76 -11.74
N ALA A 305 7.94 -1.29 -10.82
CA ALA A 305 7.68 -0.07 -10.06
C ALA A 305 7.68 1.16 -10.97
N ILE A 306 8.71 1.31 -11.83
CA ILE A 306 8.77 2.41 -12.82
C ILE A 306 7.54 2.35 -13.75
N SER A 307 7.12 1.15 -14.16
CA SER A 307 5.94 0.97 -15.00
C SER A 307 4.68 1.54 -14.34
N TRP A 308 4.43 1.18 -13.07
CA TRP A 308 3.31 1.74 -12.31
C TRP A 308 3.44 3.24 -12.05
N GLU A 309 4.66 3.73 -11.76
CA GLU A 309 4.93 5.16 -11.58
C GLU A 309 4.58 5.97 -12.84
N THR A 310 4.85 5.46 -14.05
CA THR A 310 4.46 6.14 -15.29
C THR A 310 2.95 6.21 -15.49
N ALA A 311 2.21 5.18 -15.08
CA ALA A 311 0.76 5.18 -15.17
C ALA A 311 0.14 6.15 -14.16
N LEU A 312 0.63 6.15 -12.91
CA LEU A 312 0.21 7.11 -11.89
C LEU A 312 0.59 8.55 -12.29
N TRP A 313 1.78 8.77 -12.86
CA TRP A 313 2.17 10.07 -13.39
C TRP A 313 1.14 10.59 -14.39
N TYR A 314 0.73 9.77 -15.36
CA TYR A 314 -0.25 10.19 -16.35
C TYR A 314 -1.62 10.44 -15.69
N TRP A 315 -2.09 9.53 -14.83
CA TRP A 315 -3.37 9.70 -14.12
C TRP A 315 -3.45 11.01 -13.32
N MET A 316 -2.34 11.40 -12.70
CA MET A 316 -2.26 12.54 -11.79
C MET A 316 -1.92 13.86 -12.49
N THR A 317 -1.43 13.84 -13.73
CA THR A 317 -0.90 15.04 -14.41
C THR A 317 -1.32 15.21 -15.86
N GLY A 318 -1.68 14.12 -16.53
CA GLY A 318 -2.12 14.10 -17.92
C GLY A 318 -3.58 14.53 -18.02
N THR A 319 -3.86 15.42 -18.97
CA THR A 319 -5.22 15.86 -19.29
C THR A 319 -5.69 15.34 -20.66
N GLY A 320 -4.80 14.75 -21.46
CA GLY A 320 -5.08 14.32 -22.84
C GLY A 320 -5.84 15.39 -23.63
N GLY A 321 -6.94 14.98 -24.28
CA GLY A 321 -7.89 15.88 -24.94
C GLY A 321 -9.00 16.44 -24.04
N GLY A 322 -8.97 16.13 -22.74
CA GLY A 322 -9.85 16.71 -21.72
C GLY A 322 -9.39 18.07 -21.19
N SER A 323 -10.09 18.59 -20.19
CA SER A 323 -9.78 19.86 -19.51
C SER A 323 -9.16 19.69 -18.12
N GLU A 324 -9.05 18.44 -17.64
CA GLU A 324 -8.65 18.09 -16.28
C GLU A 324 -7.92 16.75 -16.26
N THR A 325 -7.32 16.42 -15.11
CA THR A 325 -6.67 15.11 -14.91
C THR A 325 -7.69 14.05 -14.53
N SER A 326 -7.37 12.78 -14.75
CA SER A 326 -8.22 11.68 -14.30
C SER A 326 -8.41 11.67 -12.77
N HIS A 327 -7.38 12.07 -12.01
CA HIS A 327 -7.49 12.28 -10.56
C HIS A 327 -8.56 13.33 -10.23
N SER A 328 -8.46 14.53 -10.81
CA SER A 328 -9.43 15.62 -10.60
C SER A 328 -10.84 15.22 -10.98
N ALA A 329 -11.00 14.55 -12.13
CA ALA A 329 -12.30 14.07 -12.61
C ALA A 329 -13.02 13.19 -11.60
N MET A 330 -12.27 12.34 -10.88
CA MET A 330 -12.83 11.49 -9.82
C MET A 330 -13.04 12.26 -8.51
N THR A 331 -12.09 13.09 -8.09
CA THR A 331 -12.17 13.79 -6.79
C THR A 331 -13.17 14.95 -6.76
N ASP A 332 -13.39 15.60 -7.90
CA ASP A 332 -14.27 16.76 -8.03
C ASP A 332 -15.70 16.36 -8.40
N GLY A 333 -15.90 15.07 -8.73
CA GLY A 333 -17.21 14.46 -8.98
C GLY A 333 -17.71 14.57 -10.42
N ASP A 334 -16.83 14.87 -11.37
CA ASP A 334 -17.15 14.96 -12.79
C ASP A 334 -17.44 13.58 -13.42
N GLY A 335 -16.84 12.52 -12.84
CA GLY A 335 -17.22 11.12 -13.06
C GLY A 335 -16.31 10.35 -14.04
N PHE A 336 -16.54 9.04 -14.13
CA PHE A 336 -15.64 8.13 -14.84
C PHE A 336 -15.44 8.49 -16.32
N GLY A 337 -16.46 9.00 -17.00
CA GLY A 337 -16.36 9.42 -18.40
C GLY A 337 -15.35 10.55 -18.63
N ALA A 338 -15.15 11.43 -17.65
CA ALA A 338 -14.12 12.48 -17.74
C ALA A 338 -12.70 11.88 -17.69
N THR A 339 -12.49 10.76 -16.99
CA THR A 339 -11.21 10.01 -17.01
C THR A 339 -10.94 9.41 -18.39
N ILE A 340 -11.96 8.86 -19.06
CA ILE A 340 -11.84 8.34 -20.42
C ILE A 340 -11.42 9.46 -21.37
N ARG A 341 -12.04 10.64 -21.26
CA ARG A 341 -11.69 11.81 -22.06
C ARG A 341 -10.26 12.31 -21.81
N ALA A 342 -9.77 12.23 -20.58
CA ALA A 342 -8.40 12.60 -20.22
C ALA A 342 -7.35 11.60 -20.74
N ILE A 343 -7.74 10.34 -20.94
CA ILE A 343 -6.86 9.28 -21.44
C ILE A 343 -6.90 9.23 -22.97
N ASN A 344 -8.09 9.15 -23.56
CA ASN A 344 -8.30 9.05 -24.99
C ASN A 344 -9.60 9.74 -25.44
N ASP A 345 -9.52 11.02 -25.81
CA ASP A 345 -10.68 11.83 -26.19
C ASP A 345 -11.35 11.38 -27.50
N ILE A 346 -10.64 10.64 -28.34
CA ILE A 346 -11.16 10.07 -29.59
C ILE A 346 -12.35 9.15 -29.30
N GLU A 347 -12.34 8.42 -28.19
CA GLU A 347 -13.42 7.51 -27.79
C GLU A 347 -14.72 8.23 -27.44
N CYS A 348 -14.63 9.50 -27.04
CA CYS A 348 -15.76 10.32 -26.60
C CYS A 348 -16.41 11.11 -27.76
N ASN A 349 -15.64 11.51 -28.78
CA ASN A 349 -16.08 12.46 -29.81
C ASN A 349 -17.01 11.86 -30.91
N GLY A 350 -17.49 10.62 -30.74
CA GLY A 350 -18.45 9.95 -31.61
C GLY A 350 -19.71 9.42 -30.92
N GLY A 351 -19.77 9.48 -29.59
CA GLY A 351 -20.81 8.86 -28.75
C GLY A 351 -20.60 7.35 -28.55
N ALA A 352 -20.59 6.91 -27.29
CA ALA A 352 -20.66 5.52 -26.83
C ALA A 352 -20.04 4.46 -27.77
N THR A 353 -18.75 4.61 -28.04
CA THR A 353 -17.96 3.59 -28.76
C THR A 353 -17.94 2.27 -27.98
N SER A 354 -17.69 1.17 -28.67
CA SER A 354 -17.50 -0.15 -28.02
C SER A 354 -16.39 -0.08 -26.97
N GLU A 355 -15.33 0.65 -27.28
CA GLU A 355 -14.13 0.84 -26.49
C GLU A 355 -14.44 1.60 -25.20
N MET A 356 -15.17 2.72 -25.31
CA MET A 356 -15.67 3.44 -24.12
C MET A 356 -16.58 2.55 -23.27
N GLN A 357 -17.47 1.77 -23.91
CA GLN A 357 -18.35 0.87 -23.18
C GLN A 357 -17.59 -0.25 -22.46
N ASP A 358 -16.51 -0.77 -23.05
CA ASP A 358 -15.65 -1.77 -22.41
C ASP A 358 -15.01 -1.20 -21.15
N ARG A 359 -14.46 0.02 -21.20
CA ARG A 359 -13.96 0.73 -19.99
C ARG A 359 -15.04 0.87 -18.91
N VAL A 360 -16.27 1.21 -19.30
CA VAL A 360 -17.40 1.35 -18.36
C VAL A 360 -17.73 0.00 -17.73
N ASN A 361 -17.75 -1.08 -18.51
CA ASN A 361 -18.02 -2.42 -18.01
C ASN A 361 -16.96 -2.86 -16.99
N ASP A 362 -15.69 -2.58 -17.26
CA ASP A 362 -14.58 -2.88 -16.34
C ASP A 362 -14.71 -2.07 -15.05
N TYR A 363 -15.05 -0.77 -15.16
CA TYR A 363 -15.25 0.09 -13.99
C TYR A 363 -16.43 -0.37 -13.12
N GLU A 364 -17.55 -0.75 -13.71
CA GLU A 364 -18.69 -1.31 -12.98
C GLU A 364 -18.34 -2.64 -12.30
N SER A 365 -17.57 -3.50 -12.97
CA SER A 365 -17.06 -4.75 -12.40
C SER A 365 -16.14 -4.47 -11.19
N PHE A 366 -15.20 -3.54 -11.34
CA PHE A 366 -14.20 -3.26 -10.30
C PHE A 366 -14.81 -2.55 -9.10
N THR A 367 -15.72 -1.61 -9.32
CA THR A 367 -16.49 -0.99 -8.22
C THR A 367 -17.36 -2.01 -7.47
N SER A 368 -17.90 -3.03 -8.18
CA SER A 368 -18.57 -4.16 -7.53
C SER A 368 -17.63 -5.00 -6.65
N ILE A 369 -16.40 -5.30 -7.11
CA ILE A 369 -15.36 -5.99 -6.33
C ILE A 369 -14.97 -5.19 -5.06
N LEU A 370 -14.96 -3.86 -5.17
CA LEU A 370 -14.65 -2.96 -4.06
C LEU A 370 -15.84 -2.67 -3.15
N GLY A 371 -17.05 -3.12 -3.50
CA GLY A 371 -18.25 -2.87 -2.72
C GLY A 371 -18.69 -1.40 -2.71
N VAL A 372 -18.41 -0.64 -3.77
CA VAL A 372 -18.77 0.77 -3.93
C VAL A 372 -19.68 0.97 -5.14
N SER A 373 -20.55 1.98 -5.10
CA SER A 373 -21.34 2.38 -6.28
C SER A 373 -20.44 3.06 -7.32
N PRO A 374 -20.64 2.86 -8.64
CA PRO A 374 -19.84 3.51 -9.68
C PRO A 374 -20.06 5.03 -9.77
N GLY A 375 -21.14 5.55 -9.19
CA GLY A 375 -21.48 6.97 -9.27
C GLY A 375 -22.23 7.33 -10.55
N SER A 376 -22.07 8.57 -11.03
CA SER A 376 -22.74 9.11 -12.22
C SER A 376 -21.73 9.49 -13.31
N ASN A 377 -22.22 9.88 -14.49
CA ASN A 377 -21.41 10.34 -15.62
C ASN A 377 -20.35 9.31 -16.06
N LEU A 378 -20.76 8.06 -16.22
CA LEU A 378 -19.84 6.97 -16.56
C LEU A 378 -19.32 7.05 -18.00
N THR A 379 -20.08 7.68 -18.89
CA THR A 379 -19.79 7.77 -20.32
C THR A 379 -19.30 9.16 -20.71
N CYS A 380 -18.65 9.24 -21.87
CA CYS A 380 -18.24 10.46 -22.54
C CYS A 380 -18.58 10.40 -24.04
#